data_AF-A0AAV0NPM5-F1
#
_entry.id   AF-A0AAV0NPM5-F1
#
_cell.length_a   1.000
_cell.length_b   1.000
_cell.length_c   1.000
_cell.angle_alpha   90.00
_cell.angle_beta   90.00
_cell.angle_gamma   90.00
#
_symmetry.space_group_name_H-M   'P 1'
#
loop_
_entity.id
_entity.type
_entity.pdbx_description
1 polymer ?
#
loop_
_entity_poly.entity_id
_entity_poly.type
_entity_poly.pdbx_seq_one_letter_code
_entity_poly.pdbx_strand_id
1 'polypeptide(L)'
;MPNGPFYEHVVGYWEESRKRPEEVLFLKYEDLCRNPEEQVRKLASFLGRKTSVDVEKVLWRSNLNRLKELEVNRNGVCTPCIPNTIFFRTGTVGDWKNYLTSDIAQRLDDLTRDKLQGTALSFDDE
;
A
#
# COMPACT_ATOMS: atom_id res chain seq x y z
N MET A 1 7.75 12.97 -8.98
CA MET A 1 8.82 13.46 -8.07
C MET A 1 9.58 12.25 -7.57
N PRO A 2 10.91 12.16 -7.73
CA PRO A 2 11.68 11.06 -7.15
C PRO A 2 11.92 11.34 -5.65
N ASN A 3 11.25 10.59 -4.78
CA ASN A 3 11.31 10.75 -3.32
C ASN A 3 12.24 9.71 -2.65
N GLY A 4 13.31 9.30 -3.33
CA GLY A 4 14.28 8.37 -2.76
C GLY A 4 15.18 9.03 -1.69
N PRO A 5 15.84 8.24 -0.82
CA PRO A 5 15.94 6.76 -0.85
C PRO A 5 14.72 6.02 -0.27
N PHE A 6 14.26 4.96 -0.96
CA PHE A 6 13.04 4.21 -0.62
C PHE A 6 13.09 3.59 0.78
N TYR A 7 14.17 2.86 1.11
CA TYR A 7 14.26 2.15 2.39
C TYR A 7 14.32 3.10 3.58
N GLU A 8 15.02 4.24 3.46
CA GLU A 8 15.08 5.25 4.52
C GLU A 8 13.70 5.85 4.79
N HIS A 9 12.93 6.12 3.72
CA HIS A 9 11.55 6.58 3.85
C HIS A 9 10.68 5.54 4.57
N VAL A 10 10.73 4.27 4.16
CA VAL A 10 9.93 3.20 4.76
C VAL A 10 10.31 2.97 6.23
N VAL A 11 11.61 2.83 6.52
CA VAL A 11 12.11 2.59 7.88
C VAL A 11 11.80 3.78 8.78
N GLY A 12 11.95 5.02 8.30
CA GLY A 12 11.60 6.22 9.07
C GLY A 12 10.15 6.21 9.54
N TYR A 13 9.18 5.95 8.64
CA TYR A 13 7.77 5.86 9.03
C TYR A 13 7.46 4.63 9.89
N TRP A 14 8.16 3.52 9.69
CA TRP A 14 8.03 2.34 10.54
C TRP A 14 8.45 2.65 11.97
N GLU A 15 9.62 3.25 12.18
CA GLU A 15 10.09 3.65 13.51
C GLU A 15 9.16 4.68 14.17
N GLU A 16 8.67 5.66 13.40
CA GLU A 16 7.73 6.64 13.93
C GLU A 16 6.40 6.02 14.36
N SER A 17 5.89 5.03 13.62
CA SER A 17 4.71 4.27 14.03
C SER A 17 4.90 3.50 15.33
N ARG A 18 6.13 3.08 15.64
CA ARG A 18 6.47 2.40 16.89
C ARG A 18 6.64 3.39 18.05
N LYS A 19 7.21 4.56 17.80
CA LYS A 19 7.38 5.62 18.81
C LYS A 19 6.05 6.28 19.17
N ARG A 20 5.17 6.47 18.17
CA ARG A 20 3.91 7.21 18.31
C ARG A 20 2.73 6.44 17.68
N PRO A 21 2.37 5.26 18.25
CA PRO A 21 1.35 4.38 17.68
C PRO A 21 -0.06 4.99 17.64
N GLU A 22 -0.32 6.01 18.46
CA GLU A 22 -1.60 6.75 18.48
C GLU A 22 -1.67 7.84 17.40
N GLU A 23 -0.52 8.27 16.85
CA GLU A 23 -0.42 9.35 15.85
C GLU A 23 -0.07 8.83 14.44
N VAL A 24 0.61 7.69 14.34
CA VAL A 24 1.10 7.13 13.08
C VAL A 24 0.70 5.67 12.95
N LEU A 25 -0.18 5.38 12.00
CA LEU A 25 -0.57 4.02 11.63
C LEU A 25 0.24 3.54 10.41
N PHE A 26 1.05 2.50 10.61
CA PHE A 26 1.74 1.82 9.52
C PHE A 26 0.91 0.65 8.97
N LEU A 27 0.69 0.64 7.66
CA LEU A 27 -0.03 -0.40 6.92
C LEU A 27 0.83 -0.88 5.76
N LYS A 28 0.77 -2.18 5.47
CA LYS A 28 1.40 -2.79 4.28
C LYS A 28 0.35 -3.01 3.21
N TYR A 29 0.75 -2.88 1.94
CA TYR A 29 -0.16 -3.05 0.82
C TYR A 29 -0.64 -4.50 0.69
N GLU A 30 0.26 -5.44 0.93
CA GLU A 30 0.02 -6.87 0.87
C GLU A 30 -1.03 -7.29 1.91
N ASP A 31 -0.98 -6.72 3.12
CA ASP A 31 -1.97 -6.96 4.17
C ASP A 31 -3.34 -6.36 3.82
N LEU A 32 -3.36 -5.20 3.14
CA LEU A 32 -4.60 -4.60 2.62
C LEU A 32 -5.26 -5.47 1.55
N CYS A 33 -4.46 -6.16 0.73
CA CYS A 33 -4.97 -7.10 -0.26
C CYS A 33 -5.40 -8.43 0.38
N ARG A 34 -4.63 -8.94 1.34
CA ARG A 34 -4.86 -10.25 1.97
C ARG A 34 -6.05 -10.24 2.92
N ASN A 35 -6.11 -9.26 3.83
CA ASN A 35 -7.13 -9.16 4.88
C ASN A 35 -7.77 -7.75 4.93
N PRO A 36 -8.44 -7.31 3.86
CA PRO A 36 -8.93 -5.93 3.73
C PRO A 36 -9.87 -5.51 4.86
N GLU A 37 -10.76 -6.40 5.32
CA GLU A 37 -11.69 -6.08 6.41
C GLU A 37 -10.98 -5.77 7.72
N GLU A 38 -9.96 -6.56 8.07
CA GLU A 38 -9.18 -6.37 9.30
C GLU A 38 -8.43 -5.04 9.25
N GLN A 39 -7.81 -4.73 8.10
CA GLN A 39 -7.11 -3.45 7.93
C GLN A 39 -8.06 -2.25 7.99
N VAL A 40 -9.28 -2.36 7.45
CA VAL A 40 -10.30 -1.31 7.58
C VAL A 40 -10.74 -1.15 9.04
N ARG A 41 -10.94 -2.24 9.79
CA ARG A 41 -11.27 -2.18 11.22
C ARG A 41 -10.11 -1.59 12.04
N LYS A 42 -8.86 -1.91 11.70
CA LYS A 42 -7.65 -1.33 12.30
C LYS A 42 -7.59 0.18 12.06
N LEU A 43 -7.79 0.62 10.81
CA LEU A 43 -7.84 2.04 10.45
C LEU A 43 -9.00 2.77 11.14
N ALA A 44 -10.19 2.18 11.17
CA ALA A 44 -11.34 2.73 11.88
C ALA A 44 -11.06 2.90 13.37
N SER A 45 -10.41 1.91 13.99
CA SER A 45 -10.00 1.95 15.40
C SER A 45 -9.00 3.07 15.67
N PHE A 46 -7.99 3.21 14.81
CA PHE A 46 -6.99 4.26 14.88
C PHE A 46 -7.61 5.66 14.74
N LEU A 47 -8.63 5.82 13.89
CA LEU A 47 -9.38 7.06 13.73
C LEU A 47 -10.46 7.29 14.82
N GLY A 48 -10.57 6.42 15.82
CA GLY A 48 -11.56 6.53 16.89
C GLY A 48 -13.01 6.19 16.50
N ARG A 49 -13.23 5.42 15.42
CA ARG A 49 -14.55 5.12 14.81
C ARG A 49 -15.01 3.65 14.97
N LYS A 50 -14.70 2.99 16.09
CA LYS A 50 -14.86 1.54 16.28
C LYS A 50 -16.28 0.98 16.04
N THR A 51 -17.33 1.74 16.32
CA THR A 51 -18.73 1.25 16.32
C THR A 51 -19.60 1.75 15.18
N SER A 52 -19.08 2.62 14.30
CA SER A 52 -19.88 3.34 13.30
C SER A 52 -19.49 3.04 11.85
N VAL A 53 -18.47 2.21 11.62
CA VAL A 53 -17.98 1.93 10.27
C VAL A 53 -18.67 0.70 9.69
N ASP A 54 -19.42 0.93 8.63
CA ASP A 54 -19.91 -0.10 7.72
C ASP A 54 -18.72 -0.56 6.84
N VAL A 55 -18.04 -1.60 7.30
CA VAL A 55 -16.83 -2.14 6.68
C VAL A 55 -17.10 -2.60 5.25
N GLU A 56 -18.22 -3.30 5.02
CA GLU A 56 -18.60 -3.79 3.69
C GLU A 56 -18.79 -2.64 2.70
N LYS A 57 -19.47 -1.57 3.11
CA LYS A 57 -19.66 -0.39 2.27
C LYS A 57 -18.35 0.33 1.97
N VAL A 58 -17.43 0.41 2.93
CA VAL A 58 -16.10 1.00 2.70
C VAL A 58 -15.31 0.18 1.69
N LEU A 59 -15.29 -1.15 1.84
CA LEU A 59 -14.62 -2.04 0.90
C LEU A 59 -15.24 -1.97 -0.49
N TRP A 60 -16.58 -1.97 -0.59
CA TRP A 60 -17.27 -1.83 -1.86
C TRP A 60 -16.93 -0.50 -2.54
N ARG A 61 -16.94 0.61 -1.80
CA ARG A 61 -16.61 1.94 -2.35
C ARG A 61 -15.16 2.05 -2.80
N SER A 62 -14.26 1.41 -2.08
CA SER A 62 -12.81 1.47 -2.29
C SER A 62 -12.28 0.35 -3.19
N ASN A 63 -13.16 -0.51 -3.70
CA ASN A 63 -12.77 -1.61 -4.56
C ASN A 63 -12.13 -1.10 -5.85
N LEU A 64 -10.92 -1.58 -6.15
CA LEU A 64 -10.13 -1.08 -7.26
C LEU A 64 -10.81 -1.27 -8.63
N ASN A 65 -11.42 -2.43 -8.88
CA ASN A 65 -12.10 -2.69 -10.15
C ASN A 65 -13.28 -1.73 -10.33
N ARG A 66 -14.08 -1.55 -9.28
CA ARG A 66 -15.14 -0.55 -9.30
C ARG A 66 -14.60 0.86 -9.54
N LEU A 67 -13.52 1.25 -8.85
CA LEU A 67 -12.91 2.58 -9.02
C LEU A 67 -12.40 2.78 -10.44
N LYS A 68 -11.79 1.78 -11.08
CA LYS A 68 -11.37 1.81 -12.49
C LYS A 68 -12.53 2.09 -13.44
N GLU A 69 -13.72 1.63 -13.11
CA GLU A 69 -14.89 1.71 -13.99
C GLU A 69 -15.67 3.03 -13.87
N LEU A 70 -15.40 3.83 -12.84
CA LEU A 70 -16.04 5.13 -12.67
C LEU A 70 -15.71 6.05 -13.84
N GLU A 71 -16.72 6.77 -14.35
CA GLU A 71 -16.58 7.68 -15.50
C GLU A 71 -15.47 8.71 -15.28
N VAL A 72 -15.39 9.27 -14.06
CA VAL A 72 -14.33 10.21 -13.68
C VAL A 72 -12.93 9.61 -13.77
N ASN A 73 -12.77 8.29 -13.63
CA ASN A 73 -11.46 7.62 -13.71
C ASN A 73 -11.16 7.10 -15.12
N ARG A 74 -12.18 6.76 -15.91
CA ARG A 74 -12.04 6.37 -17.32
C ARG A 74 -11.72 7.55 -18.24
N ASN A 75 -12.41 8.67 -18.02
CA ASN A 75 -12.38 9.82 -18.94
C ASN A 75 -11.88 11.11 -18.29
N GLY A 76 -11.68 11.13 -16.97
CA GLY A 76 -11.19 12.32 -16.27
C GLY A 76 -9.68 12.51 -16.40
N VAL A 77 -9.25 13.72 -16.04
CA VAL A 77 -7.85 14.14 -16.08
C VAL A 77 -7.50 14.79 -14.74
N CYS A 78 -6.42 14.34 -14.11
CA CYS A 78 -5.83 14.93 -12.91
C CYS A 78 -4.74 15.91 -13.35
N THR A 79 -4.77 17.16 -12.87
CA THR A 79 -3.96 18.26 -13.45
C THR A 79 -4.21 18.41 -14.97
N PRO A 80 -3.77 19.47 -15.66
CA PRO A 80 -4.22 19.70 -17.04
C PRO A 80 -3.87 18.59 -18.06
N CYS A 81 -2.99 17.64 -17.73
CA CYS A 81 -2.36 16.76 -18.72
C CYS A 81 -2.25 15.27 -18.33
N ILE A 82 -2.77 14.82 -17.18
CA ILE A 82 -2.57 13.43 -16.72
C ILE A 82 -3.91 12.69 -16.68
N PRO A 83 -4.19 11.76 -17.62
CA PRO A 83 -5.43 10.98 -17.59
C PRO A 83 -5.56 10.18 -16.29
N ASN A 84 -6.76 10.13 -15.71
CA ASN A 84 -6.98 9.43 -14.45
C ASN A 84 -6.74 7.91 -14.55
N THR A 85 -6.82 7.35 -15.76
CA THR A 85 -6.60 5.93 -16.03
C THR A 85 -5.22 5.45 -15.59
N ILE A 86 -4.21 6.33 -15.57
CA ILE A 86 -2.84 5.92 -15.19
C ILE A 86 -2.71 5.55 -13.71
N PHE A 87 -3.61 6.02 -12.85
CA PHE A 87 -3.56 5.74 -11.41
C PHE A 87 -4.08 4.34 -11.05
N PHE A 88 -4.75 3.64 -11.99
CA PHE A 88 -5.41 2.37 -11.71
C PHE A 88 -4.98 1.28 -12.70
N ARG A 89 -3.88 0.59 -12.40
CA ARG A 89 -3.27 -0.43 -13.30
C ARG A 89 -3.83 -1.85 -13.08
N THR A 90 -3.11 -2.71 -12.36
CA THR A 90 -3.54 -4.08 -12.03
C THR A 90 -4.07 -4.13 -10.60
N GLY A 91 -3.24 -3.70 -9.64
CA GLY A 91 -3.54 -3.74 -8.20
C GLY A 91 -3.50 -5.15 -7.64
N THR A 92 -2.46 -5.88 -8.06
CA THR A 92 -2.23 -7.27 -7.71
C THR A 92 -0.84 -7.37 -7.10
N VAL A 93 -0.72 -8.11 -6.01
CA VAL A 93 0.57 -8.42 -5.39
C VAL A 93 1.31 -9.45 -6.27
N GLY A 94 2.64 -9.36 -6.32
CA GLY A 94 3.46 -10.30 -7.08
C GLY A 94 3.58 -10.01 -8.58
N ASP A 95 2.94 -8.95 -9.10
CA ASP A 95 2.98 -8.61 -10.53
C ASP A 95 4.40 -8.26 -11.04
N TRP A 96 5.35 -8.00 -10.14
CA TRP A 96 6.76 -7.83 -10.49
C TRP A 96 7.36 -9.06 -11.19
N LYS A 97 6.83 -10.27 -10.91
CA LYS A 97 7.27 -11.54 -11.52
C LYS A 97 7.09 -11.54 -13.06
N ASN A 98 6.23 -10.68 -13.59
CA ASN A 98 6.01 -10.51 -15.03
C ASN A 98 7.05 -9.59 -15.71
N TYR A 99 7.86 -8.86 -14.93
CA TYR A 99 8.75 -7.81 -15.45
C TYR A 99 10.22 -8.00 -15.06
N LEU A 100 10.48 -8.59 -13.89
CA LEU A 100 11.84 -8.78 -13.39
C LEU A 100 12.33 -10.19 -13.66
N THR A 101 13.60 -10.32 -14.02
CA THR A 101 14.28 -11.62 -14.04
C THR A 101 14.54 -12.11 -12.61
N SER A 102 14.72 -13.42 -12.45
CA SER A 102 15.07 -14.04 -11.16
C SER A 102 16.29 -13.38 -10.51
N ASP A 103 17.30 -13.04 -11.32
CA ASP A 103 18.55 -12.47 -10.82
C ASP A 103 18.35 -11.04 -10.29
N ILE A 104 17.48 -10.25 -10.93
CA ILE A 104 17.17 -8.89 -10.47
C ILE A 104 16.32 -8.95 -9.20
N ALA A 105 15.33 -9.85 -9.18
CA ALA A 105 14.48 -10.06 -8.01
C ALA A 105 15.31 -10.46 -6.79
N GLN A 106 16.18 -11.47 -6.94
CA GLN A 106 17.06 -11.92 -5.86
C GLN A 106 17.95 -10.79 -5.33
N ARG A 107 18.53 -9.97 -6.22
CA ARG A 107 19.32 -8.80 -5.80
C ARG A 107 18.51 -7.78 -5.01
N LEU A 108 17.24 -7.57 -5.36
CA LEU A 108 16.34 -6.68 -4.62
C LEU A 108 15.95 -7.28 -3.27
N ASP A 109 15.75 -8.60 -3.19
CA ASP A 109 15.44 -9.30 -1.94
C ASP A 109 16.63 -9.23 -0.97
N ASP A 110 17.85 -9.47 -1.48
CA ASP A 110 19.08 -9.35 -0.68
C ASP A 110 19.28 -7.91 -0.18
N LEU A 111 19.11 -6.92 -1.07
CA LEU A 111 19.19 -5.50 -0.68
C LEU A 111 18.13 -5.14 0.36
N THR A 112 16.90 -5.64 0.21
CA THR A 112 15.81 -5.41 1.15
C THR A 112 16.14 -6.01 2.51
N ARG A 113 16.66 -7.24 2.54
CA ARG A 113 17.08 -7.91 3.77
C ARG A 113 18.16 -7.12 4.51
N ASP A 114 19.18 -6.66 3.79
CA ASP A 114 20.27 -5.85 4.35
C ASP A 114 19.75 -4.52 4.90
N LYS A 115 18.86 -3.83 4.16
CA LYS A 115 18.35 -2.51 4.55
C LYS A 115 17.36 -2.55 5.71
N LEU A 116 16.62 -3.64 5.86
CA LEU A 116 15.65 -3.81 6.95
C LEU A 116 16.24 -4.51 8.17
N GLN A 117 17.47 -5.01 8.08
CA GLN A 117 18.16 -5.66 9.19
C GLN A 117 18.17 -4.76 10.45
N GLY A 118 17.74 -5.32 11.58
CA GLY A 118 17.69 -4.60 12.86
C GLY A 118 16.46 -3.73 13.09
N THR A 119 15.62 -3.48 12.08
CA THR A 119 14.43 -2.61 12.22
C THR A 119 13.19 -3.33 12.77
N ALA A 120 13.24 -4.68 12.82
CA ALA A 120 12.10 -5.58 13.08
C ALA A 120 10.95 -5.48 12.05
N LEU A 121 11.14 -4.73 10.95
CA LEU A 121 10.24 -4.74 9.81
C LEU A 121 10.60 -5.90 8.90
N SER A 122 9.63 -6.79 8.65
CA SER A 122 9.73 -7.84 7.64
C SER A 122 8.58 -7.71 6.65
N PHE A 123 8.80 -8.15 5.43
CA PHE A 123 7.74 -8.40 4.45
C PHE A 123 7.62 -9.91 4.28
N ASP A 124 6.40 -10.41 4.12
CA ASP A 124 6.21 -11.83 3.85
C ASP A 124 6.67 -12.11 2.42
N ASP A 125 7.50 -13.13 2.24
CA ASP A 125 7.86 -13.61 0.91
C ASP A 125 6.63 -14.31 0.28
N GLU A 126 6.34 -14.04 -0.99
CA GLU A 126 5.28 -14.69 -1.78
C GLU A 126 5.74 -15.92 -2.58
#